data_AF-A0A519ZRW5-F1
#
_entry.id   AF-A0A519ZRW5-F1
#
_cell.length_a   1.000
_cell.length_b   1.000
_cell.length_c   1.000
_cell.angle_alpha   90.00
_cell.angle_beta   90.00
_cell.angle_gamma   90.00
#
_symmetry.space_group_name_H-M   'P 1'
#
loop_
_entity.id
_entity.type
_entity.pdbx_description
1 polymer ?
#
loop_
_entity_poly.entity_id
_entity_poly.type
_entity_poly.pdbx_seq_one_letter_code
_entity_poly.pdbx_strand_id
1 'polypeptide(L)'
;MGLFDFIRNELIEVIDWVDNSSDTLIWKFPDNENNLKNGAQLTVRESQVAILLDEGRVADVFGPGRHVLATANLPILTTLRGWKYGFESPFKVDVYFVSTKQFANLKWGTPNPVILRDPEFKQVRVRAFGTFALRVREAAKFLTEFAGTASVVRVGDVEGQLRSAIVNKFSDTLAEANVSVLDLARNY
;
A
#
# COMPACT_ATOMS: atom_id res chain seq x y z
N MET A 1 19.28 12.70 -49.90
CA MET A 1 18.56 11.63 -49.18
C MET A 1 18.96 11.75 -47.72
N GLY A 2 18.02 12.20 -46.89
CA GLY A 2 18.29 13.12 -45.78
C GLY A 2 18.77 12.50 -44.47
N LEU A 3 19.65 13.26 -43.81
CA LEU A 3 20.12 13.14 -42.43
C LEU A 3 19.02 13.33 -41.35
N PHE A 4 17.74 13.22 -41.72
CA PHE A 4 16.61 13.54 -40.85
C PHE A 4 15.89 12.31 -40.27
N ASP A 5 16.36 11.10 -40.55
CA ASP A 5 15.80 9.86 -40.00
C ASP A 5 16.35 9.49 -38.60
N PHE A 6 17.21 10.34 -38.03
CA PHE A 6 17.87 10.10 -36.72
C PHE A 6 17.32 10.96 -35.58
N ILE A 7 16.23 11.70 -35.78
CA ILE A 7 15.46 12.25 -34.65
C ILE A 7 14.68 11.08 -34.05
N ARG A 8 15.41 10.27 -33.27
CA ARG A 8 14.91 9.22 -32.39
C ARG A 8 13.72 9.77 -31.60
N ASN A 9 12.53 9.39 -32.04
CA ASN A 9 11.33 9.37 -31.22
C ASN A 9 11.43 8.25 -30.18
N GLU A 10 12.54 8.16 -29.44
CA GLU A 10 12.53 7.52 -28.14
C GLU A 10 11.86 8.50 -27.18
N LEU A 11 10.53 8.58 -27.29
CA LEU A 11 9.71 9.26 -26.31
C LEU A 11 10.14 8.73 -24.94
N ILE A 12 10.66 9.63 -24.10
CA ILE A 12 11.02 9.32 -22.73
C ILE A 12 9.76 8.77 -22.07
N GLU A 13 9.84 7.52 -21.63
CA GLU A 13 8.74 6.87 -20.93
C GLU A 13 8.55 7.57 -19.57
N VAL A 14 7.34 8.05 -19.31
CA VAL A 14 6.97 8.68 -18.03
C VAL A 14 6.09 7.70 -17.27
N ILE A 15 6.56 7.32 -16.08
CA ILE A 15 5.89 6.41 -15.18
C ILE A 15 5.37 7.23 -14.01
N ASP A 16 4.06 7.38 -13.94
CA ASP A 16 3.42 8.08 -12.84
C ASP A 16 2.08 7.43 -12.48
N TRP A 17 1.60 7.74 -11.28
CA TRP A 17 0.28 7.36 -10.84
C TRP A 17 -0.47 8.59 -10.33
N VAL A 18 -1.59 8.90 -10.98
CA VAL A 18 -2.60 9.82 -10.46
C VAL A 18 -3.74 8.98 -9.90
N ASP A 19 -3.80 8.90 -8.58
CA ASP A 19 -4.88 8.19 -7.91
C ASP A 19 -6.19 8.96 -8.04
N ASN A 20 -7.06 8.51 -8.94
CA ASN A 20 -8.41 9.04 -9.11
C ASN A 20 -9.43 8.36 -8.18
N SER A 21 -8.98 7.41 -7.35
CA SER A 21 -9.83 6.68 -6.41
C SER A 21 -9.66 7.20 -4.98
N SER A 22 -10.66 6.96 -4.14
CA SER A 22 -10.58 7.27 -2.71
C SER A 22 -10.03 6.10 -1.88
N ASP A 23 -9.91 4.91 -2.46
CA ASP A 23 -9.73 3.65 -1.74
C ASP A 23 -8.59 2.75 -2.25
N THR A 24 -7.82 3.14 -3.26
CA THR A 24 -6.69 2.33 -3.74
C THR A 24 -5.47 2.46 -2.81
N LEU A 25 -5.00 1.32 -2.32
CA LEU A 25 -3.81 1.19 -1.49
C LEU A 25 -2.57 0.87 -2.33
N ILE A 26 -2.70 -0.03 -3.31
CA ILE A 26 -1.61 -0.45 -4.20
C ILE A 26 -2.13 -0.43 -5.63
N TRP A 27 -1.30 0.07 -6.53
CA TRP A 27 -1.54 0.03 -7.96
C TRP A 27 -0.27 -0.37 -8.70
N LYS A 28 -0.35 -1.42 -9.52
CA LYS A 28 0.69 -1.84 -10.44
C LYS A 28 0.58 -1.04 -11.73
N PHE A 29 1.68 -0.43 -12.15
CA PHE A 29 1.76 0.25 -13.43
C PHE A 29 1.55 -0.77 -14.57
N PRO A 30 0.58 -0.54 -15.48
CA PRO A 30 0.29 -1.47 -16.56
C PRO A 30 1.30 -1.25 -17.70
N ASP A 31 2.38 -2.02 -17.68
CA ASP A 31 3.26 -2.15 -18.82
C ASP A 31 3.02 -3.50 -19.51
N ASN A 32 2.82 -3.47 -20.83
CA ASN A 32 2.43 -4.66 -21.61
C ASN A 32 3.52 -5.74 -21.65
N GLU A 33 4.78 -5.36 -21.38
CA GLU A 33 5.92 -6.30 -21.40
C GLU A 33 6.81 -6.21 -20.14
N ASN A 34 6.45 -5.36 -19.18
CA ASN A 34 7.27 -4.96 -18.02
C ASN A 34 8.69 -4.50 -18.41
N ASN A 35 8.90 -4.09 -19.67
CA ASN A 35 10.18 -3.71 -20.23
C ASN A 35 10.38 -2.20 -20.05
N LEU A 36 10.93 -1.82 -18.90
CA LEU A 36 11.24 -0.42 -18.63
C LEU A 36 12.40 0.07 -19.52
N LYS A 37 12.19 1.17 -20.23
CA LYS A 37 13.26 1.81 -20.99
C LYS A 37 14.31 2.41 -20.06
N ASN A 38 15.58 2.22 -20.41
CA ASN A 38 16.68 2.87 -19.71
C ASN A 38 16.55 4.40 -19.89
N GLY A 39 16.52 5.14 -18.78
CA GLY A 39 16.29 6.60 -18.78
C GLY A 39 14.82 7.01 -18.59
N ALA A 40 13.90 6.07 -18.35
CA ALA A 40 12.51 6.36 -18.02
C ALA A 40 12.41 7.30 -16.80
N GLN A 41 11.37 8.13 -16.76
CA GLN A 41 11.15 9.13 -15.72
C GLN A 41 10.05 8.65 -14.79
N LEU A 42 10.40 8.35 -13.55
CA LEU A 42 9.47 7.98 -12.50
C LEU A 42 9.07 9.24 -11.71
N THR A 43 7.78 9.55 -11.67
CA THR A 43 7.23 10.63 -10.86
C THR A 43 6.41 10.08 -9.71
N VAL A 44 6.88 10.30 -8.48
CA VAL A 44 6.23 9.85 -7.24
C VAL A 44 5.64 11.06 -6.53
N ARG A 45 4.36 10.99 -6.15
CA ARG A 45 3.68 12.08 -5.43
C ARG A 45 3.95 11.99 -3.93
N GLU A 46 3.72 13.08 -3.20
CA GLU A 46 3.99 13.17 -1.75
C GLU A 46 3.29 12.08 -0.91
N SER A 47 2.10 11.67 -1.33
CA SER A 47 1.29 10.64 -0.65
C SER A 47 1.48 9.24 -1.24
N GLN A 48 2.60 9.01 -1.93
CA GLN A 48 2.91 7.75 -2.61
C GLN A 48 4.35 7.32 -2.36
N VAL A 49 4.57 6.03 -2.51
CA VAL A 49 5.89 5.40 -2.62
C VAL A 49 5.85 4.50 -3.85
N ALA A 50 6.87 4.57 -4.71
CA ALA A 50 7.02 3.65 -5.83
C ALA A 50 8.02 2.55 -5.47
N ILE A 51 7.75 1.33 -5.88
CA ILE A 51 8.57 0.15 -5.60
C ILE A 51 8.82 -0.57 -6.92
N LEU A 52 10.08 -0.83 -7.23
CA LEU A 52 10.45 -1.71 -8.32
C LEU A 52 10.68 -3.11 -7.79
N LEU A 53 10.01 -4.07 -8.42
CA LEU A 53 10.13 -5.49 -8.14
C LEU A 53 10.81 -6.18 -9.33
N ASP A 54 11.87 -6.94 -9.05
CA ASP A 54 12.61 -7.71 -10.04
C ASP A 54 12.58 -9.19 -9.64
N GLU A 55 12.03 -10.03 -10.52
CA GLU A 55 11.90 -11.47 -10.32
C GLU A 55 11.33 -11.86 -8.92
N GLY A 56 10.37 -11.06 -8.43
CA GLY A 56 9.71 -11.29 -7.15
C GLY A 56 10.46 -10.74 -5.92
N ARG A 57 11.58 -10.02 -6.11
CA ARG A 57 12.32 -9.36 -5.04
C ARG A 57 12.18 -7.85 -5.14
N VAL A 58 11.99 -7.20 -3.98
CA VAL A 58 12.03 -5.74 -3.90
C VAL A 58 13.45 -5.31 -4.26
N ALA A 59 13.54 -4.52 -5.31
CA ALA A 59 14.82 -4.05 -5.80
C ALA A 59 15.06 -2.64 -5.28
N ASP A 60 14.24 -1.67 -5.68
CA ASP A 60 14.44 -0.27 -5.26
C ASP A 60 13.11 0.37 -4.81
N VAL A 61 13.19 1.28 -3.84
CA VAL A 61 12.04 1.99 -3.26
C VAL A 61 12.26 3.49 -3.39
N PHE A 62 11.30 4.18 -4.01
CA PHE A 62 11.36 5.59 -4.34
C PHE A 62 10.32 6.38 -3.55
N GLY A 63 10.80 7.38 -2.81
CA GLY A 63 9.96 8.37 -2.16
C GLY A 63 9.50 9.48 -3.13
N PRO A 64 8.77 10.49 -2.61
CA PRO A 64 8.25 11.59 -3.41
C PRO A 64 9.32 12.33 -4.22
N GLY A 65 8.97 12.72 -5.44
CA GLY A 65 9.85 13.45 -6.34
C GLY A 65 9.92 12.82 -7.74
N ARG A 66 10.79 13.41 -8.56
CA ARG A 66 11.09 12.92 -9.92
C ARG A 66 12.41 12.18 -9.90
N HIS A 67 12.40 10.95 -10.43
CA HIS A 67 13.54 10.04 -10.46
C HIS A 67 13.81 9.60 -11.89
N VAL A 68 15.08 9.45 -12.24
CA VAL A 68 15.50 8.89 -13.52
C VAL A 68 15.87 7.44 -13.31
N LEU A 69 15.09 6.55 -13.92
CA LEU A 69 15.32 5.11 -13.89
C LEU A 69 16.37 4.76 -14.94
N ALA A 70 17.62 4.96 -14.56
CA ALA A 70 18.78 4.49 -15.32
C ALA A 70 19.41 3.32 -14.59
N THR A 71 19.87 2.30 -15.31
CA THR A 71 20.47 1.10 -14.67
C THR A 71 21.66 1.47 -13.77
N ALA A 72 22.40 2.53 -14.09
CA ALA A 72 23.47 3.06 -13.25
C ALA A 72 23.02 3.57 -11.86
N ASN A 73 21.74 3.92 -11.71
CA ASN A 73 21.16 4.50 -10.50
C ASN A 73 20.35 3.48 -9.67
N LEU A 74 20.39 2.19 -10.03
CA LEU A 74 19.60 1.12 -9.42
C LEU A 74 20.52 0.05 -8.79
N PRO A 75 21.10 0.31 -7.60
CA PRO A 75 22.19 -0.50 -7.03
C PRO A 75 21.75 -1.92 -6.65
N ILE A 76 20.50 -2.13 -6.24
CA ILE A 76 20.01 -3.45 -5.84
C ILE A 76 19.64 -4.26 -7.09
N LEU A 77 18.95 -3.66 -8.06
CA LEU A 77 18.67 -4.28 -9.37
C LEU A 77 19.95 -4.76 -10.07
N THR A 78 20.97 -3.90 -10.11
CA THR A 78 22.26 -4.23 -10.74
C THR A 78 22.98 -5.36 -10.03
N THR A 79 22.91 -5.42 -8.71
CA THR A 79 23.48 -6.51 -7.91
C THR A 79 22.74 -7.83 -8.13
N LEU A 80 21.40 -7.81 -8.15
CA LEU A 80 20.56 -9.00 -8.35
C LEU A 80 20.81 -9.66 -9.72
N ARG A 81 21.04 -8.86 -10.77
CA ARG A 81 21.25 -9.36 -12.14
C ARG A 81 22.69 -9.74 -12.48
N GLY A 82 23.65 -9.54 -11.55
CA GLY A 82 25.02 -10.04 -11.67
C GLY A 82 25.81 -9.57 -12.91
N TRP A 83 25.46 -8.43 -13.51
CA TRP A 83 25.89 -8.09 -14.87
C TRP A 83 27.12 -7.16 -14.90
N LYS A 84 28.13 -7.51 -15.73
CA LYS A 84 29.44 -6.81 -15.82
C LYS A 84 29.68 -6.01 -17.12
N TYR A 85 28.77 -6.03 -18.11
CA TYR A 85 28.96 -5.36 -19.41
C TYR A 85 27.66 -4.79 -20.04
N GLY A 86 27.65 -3.49 -20.37
CA GLY A 86 26.82 -2.87 -21.43
C GLY A 86 25.36 -2.51 -21.08
N PHE A 87 25.15 -1.31 -20.51
CA PHE A 87 23.88 -0.81 -19.94
C PHE A 87 22.97 -0.06 -20.93
N GLU A 88 22.65 -0.62 -22.10
CA GLU A 88 21.69 0.03 -23.04
C GLU A 88 20.41 -0.79 -23.30
N SER A 89 20.21 -1.93 -22.64
CA SER A 89 19.03 -2.78 -22.88
C SER A 89 17.89 -2.51 -21.88
N PRO A 90 16.61 -2.51 -22.32
CA PRO A 90 15.46 -2.47 -21.44
C PRO A 90 15.52 -3.57 -20.36
N PHE A 91 15.03 -3.26 -19.16
CA PHE A 91 15.04 -4.20 -18.04
C PHE A 91 13.62 -4.54 -17.60
N LYS A 92 13.39 -5.85 -17.37
CA LYS A 92 12.09 -6.38 -16.94
C LYS A 92 11.81 -6.13 -15.47
N VAL A 93 10.97 -5.17 -15.11
CA VAL A 93 10.64 -4.87 -13.71
C VAL A 93 9.18 -4.49 -13.57
N ASP A 94 8.57 -4.92 -12.47
CA ASP A 94 7.24 -4.46 -12.13
C ASP A 94 7.35 -3.17 -11.30
N VAL A 95 6.59 -2.13 -11.67
CA VAL A 95 6.49 -0.90 -10.88
C VAL A 95 5.17 -0.90 -10.13
N TYR A 96 5.25 -0.84 -8.80
CA TYR A 96 4.11 -0.70 -7.91
C TYR A 96 4.13 0.66 -7.25
N PHE A 97 2.98 1.32 -7.22
CA PHE A 97 2.75 2.48 -6.38
C PHE A 97 1.95 2.08 -5.15
N VAL A 98 2.37 2.52 -3.98
CA VAL A 98 1.71 2.31 -2.71
C VAL A 98 1.28 3.66 -2.14
N SER A 99 0.01 3.78 -1.78
CA SER A 99 -0.52 4.98 -1.14
C SER A 99 -0.12 5.07 0.32
N THR A 100 0.51 6.18 0.71
CA THR A 100 0.83 6.52 2.10
C THR A 100 -0.13 7.56 2.66
N LYS A 101 -1.21 7.88 1.93
CA LYS A 101 -2.29 8.74 2.42
C LYS A 101 -3.01 8.09 3.62
N GLN A 102 -3.66 8.92 4.43
CA GLN A 102 -4.52 8.42 5.49
C GLN A 102 -5.93 8.21 4.94
N PHE A 103 -6.44 7.01 5.09
CA PHE A 103 -7.81 6.65 4.77
C PHE A 103 -8.60 6.73 6.06
N ALA A 104 -9.42 7.77 6.18
CA ALA A 104 -10.21 8.07 7.37
C ALA A 104 -11.66 7.57 7.23
N ASN A 105 -12.43 7.68 8.33
CA ASN A 105 -13.86 7.39 8.36
C ASN A 105 -14.23 5.95 8.00
N LEU A 106 -13.30 5.00 8.18
CA LEU A 106 -13.58 3.57 8.02
C LEU A 106 -14.39 3.10 9.23
N LYS A 107 -15.46 2.36 8.99
CA LYS A 107 -16.40 1.98 10.06
C LYS A 107 -16.04 0.62 10.63
N TRP A 108 -16.16 0.49 11.94
CA TRP A 108 -16.11 -0.80 12.61
C TRP A 108 -17.30 -0.91 13.58
N GLY A 109 -17.66 -2.14 13.91
CA GLY A 109 -18.67 -2.40 14.93
C GLY A 109 -18.79 -3.88 15.23
N THR A 110 -19.30 -4.18 16.42
CA THR A 110 -19.53 -5.55 16.87
C THR A 110 -20.76 -6.11 16.14
N PRO A 111 -20.62 -7.14 15.28
CA PRO A 111 -21.77 -7.72 14.57
C PRO A 111 -22.75 -8.38 15.54
N ASN A 112 -22.22 -9.08 16.54
CA ASN A 112 -22.97 -9.68 17.64
C ASN A 112 -22.73 -8.90 18.94
N PRO A 113 -23.71 -8.81 19.84
CA PRO A 113 -23.50 -8.20 21.16
C PRO A 113 -22.43 -8.97 21.96
N VAL A 114 -21.55 -8.22 22.61
CA VAL A 114 -20.62 -8.75 23.62
C VAL A 114 -21.39 -8.90 24.93
N ILE A 115 -21.32 -10.09 25.54
CA ILE A 115 -21.94 -10.35 26.83
C ILE A 115 -20.95 -9.94 27.92
N LEU A 116 -21.33 -8.98 28.75
CA LEU A 116 -20.52 -8.46 29.85
C LEU A 116 -21.21 -8.76 31.19
N ARG A 117 -20.39 -9.06 32.20
CA ARG A 117 -20.84 -9.09 33.59
C ARG A 117 -20.69 -7.70 34.19
N ASP A 118 -21.82 -7.02 34.33
CA ASP A 118 -21.94 -5.72 34.93
C ASP A 118 -22.09 -5.83 36.47
N PRO A 119 -21.33 -5.05 37.27
CA PRO A 119 -21.45 -5.07 38.74
C PRO A 119 -22.84 -4.70 39.26
N GLU A 120 -23.59 -3.84 38.56
CA GLU A 120 -24.90 -3.33 38.96
C GLU A 120 -26.03 -4.08 38.26
N PHE A 121 -25.89 -4.36 36.97
CA PHE A 121 -26.93 -4.92 36.11
C PHE A 121 -26.76 -6.43 35.82
N LYS A 122 -25.79 -7.09 36.43
CA LYS A 122 -25.47 -8.52 36.26
C LYS A 122 -25.04 -8.88 34.84
N GLN A 123 -25.94 -9.37 33.98
CA GLN A 123 -25.59 -9.77 32.62
C GLN A 123 -26.17 -8.77 31.64
N VAL A 124 -25.30 -8.08 30.92
CA VAL A 124 -25.68 -7.08 29.91
C VAL A 124 -25.13 -7.46 28.54
N ARG A 125 -25.84 -7.05 27.50
CA ARG A 125 -25.46 -7.26 26.09
C ARG A 125 -25.09 -5.91 25.50
N VAL A 126 -23.81 -5.70 25.20
CA VAL A 126 -23.27 -4.43 24.71
C VAL A 126 -22.92 -4.56 23.24
N ARG A 127 -23.23 -3.51 22.46
CA ARG A 127 -22.72 -3.35 21.10
C ARG A 127 -21.90 -2.06 21.05
N ALA A 128 -20.82 -2.11 20.29
CA ALA A 128 -19.99 -0.93 20.04
C ALA A 128 -19.87 -0.69 18.54
N PHE A 129 -19.85 0.58 18.17
CA PHE A 129 -19.65 1.06 16.82
C PHE A 129 -18.68 2.22 16.87
N GLY A 130 -17.81 2.33 15.89
CA GLY A 130 -16.87 3.42 15.82
C GLY A 130 -16.30 3.59 14.44
N THR A 131 -15.36 4.52 14.34
CA THR A 131 -14.56 4.70 13.13
C THR A 131 -13.10 4.48 13.45
N PHE A 132 -12.34 4.11 12.43
CA PHE A 132 -10.89 4.03 12.46
C PHE A 132 -10.33 4.66 11.19
N ALA A 133 -9.03 4.93 11.23
CA ALA A 133 -8.27 5.35 10.07
C ALA A 133 -7.12 4.38 9.85
N LEU A 134 -6.70 4.22 8.60
CA LEU A 134 -5.53 3.44 8.26
C LEU A 134 -4.57 4.25 7.38
N ARG A 135 -3.29 3.90 7.44
CA ARG A 135 -2.22 4.42 6.58
C ARG A 135 -1.15 3.33 6.46
N VAL A 136 -0.63 3.13 5.26
CA VAL A 136 0.53 2.26 5.04
C VAL A 136 1.79 2.96 5.56
N ARG A 137 2.52 2.32 6.48
CA ARG A 137 3.79 2.82 7.00
C ARG A 137 5.00 2.21 6.30
N GLU A 138 5.00 0.89 6.13
CA GLU A 138 6.08 0.13 5.49
C GLU A 138 5.62 -0.38 4.12
N ALA A 139 5.79 0.43 3.08
CA ALA A 139 5.25 0.15 1.75
C ALA A 139 5.81 -1.15 1.13
N ALA A 140 7.12 -1.38 1.24
CA ALA A 140 7.77 -2.59 0.71
C ALA A 140 7.24 -3.86 1.38
N LYS A 141 7.15 -3.86 2.72
CA LYS A 141 6.62 -4.98 3.49
C LYS A 141 5.15 -5.25 3.17
N PHE A 142 4.34 -4.18 3.09
CA PHE A 142 2.93 -4.29 2.73
C PHE A 142 2.74 -4.88 1.32
N LEU A 143 3.57 -4.47 0.35
CA LEU A 143 3.56 -5.04 -1.00
C LEU A 143 3.90 -6.54 -0.96
N THR A 144 5.00 -6.93 -0.31
CA THR A 144 5.49 -8.31 -0.34
C THR A 144 4.64 -9.29 0.47
N GLU A 145 4.07 -8.84 1.60
CA GLU A 145 3.31 -9.72 2.50
C GLU A 145 1.81 -9.78 2.17
N PHE A 146 1.23 -8.69 1.64
CA PHE A 146 -0.21 -8.59 1.43
C PHE A 146 -0.63 -8.63 -0.05
N ALA A 147 0.03 -7.88 -0.92
CA ALA A 147 -0.44 -7.67 -2.29
C ALA A 147 -0.29 -8.90 -3.18
N GLY A 148 0.71 -9.75 -2.91
CA GLY A 148 1.07 -10.87 -3.77
C GLY A 148 1.33 -10.38 -5.20
N THR A 149 0.54 -10.88 -6.17
CA THR A 149 0.62 -10.51 -7.59
C THR A 149 -0.52 -9.59 -8.04
N ALA A 150 -1.37 -9.12 -7.12
CA ALA A 150 -2.53 -8.29 -7.46
C ALA A 150 -2.09 -6.97 -8.10
N SER A 151 -2.73 -6.59 -9.21
CA SER A 151 -2.47 -5.31 -9.87
C SER A 151 -3.09 -4.12 -9.14
N VAL A 152 -4.14 -4.35 -8.35
CA VAL A 152 -4.79 -3.32 -7.54
C VAL A 152 -5.17 -3.93 -6.19
N VAL A 153 -4.82 -3.24 -5.11
CA VAL A 153 -5.30 -3.53 -3.76
C VAL A 153 -6.08 -2.32 -3.26
N ARG A 154 -7.28 -2.55 -2.75
CA ARG A 154 -8.17 -1.53 -2.20
C ARG A 154 -8.28 -1.64 -0.68
N VAL A 155 -8.77 -0.58 -0.06
CA VAL A 155 -9.08 -0.54 1.37
C VAL A 155 -9.99 -1.70 1.77
N GLY A 156 -11.01 -2.03 0.96
CA GLY A 156 -11.92 -3.13 1.26
C GLY A 156 -11.25 -4.50 1.43
N ASP A 157 -10.10 -4.72 0.76
CA ASP A 157 -9.35 -5.98 0.84
C ASP A 157 -8.68 -6.17 2.21
N VAL A 158 -8.28 -5.08 2.88
CA VAL A 158 -7.69 -5.09 4.23
C VAL A 158 -8.71 -4.81 5.33
N GLU A 159 -9.79 -4.09 5.02
CA GLU A 159 -10.74 -3.56 6.01
C GLU A 159 -11.38 -4.67 6.84
N GLY A 160 -11.73 -5.81 6.22
CA GLY A 160 -12.33 -6.93 6.92
C GLY A 160 -11.46 -7.49 8.03
N GLN A 161 -10.16 -7.67 7.76
CA GLN A 161 -9.20 -8.20 8.74
C GLN A 161 -8.98 -7.19 9.88
N LEU A 162 -8.82 -5.92 9.55
CA LEU A 162 -8.65 -4.84 10.54
C LEU A 162 -9.88 -4.70 11.43
N ARG A 163 -11.10 -4.73 10.86
CA ARG A 163 -12.35 -4.68 11.61
C ARG A 163 -12.46 -5.86 12.59
N SER A 164 -12.15 -7.08 12.13
CA SER A 164 -12.16 -8.25 13.01
C SER A 164 -11.15 -8.13 14.14
N ALA A 165 -9.93 -7.64 13.86
CA ALA A 165 -8.91 -7.41 14.89
C ALA A 165 -9.37 -6.39 15.94
N ILE A 166 -9.98 -5.27 15.52
CA ILE A 166 -10.54 -4.26 16.43
C ILE A 166 -11.65 -4.86 17.29
N VAL A 167 -12.61 -5.57 16.69
CA VAL A 167 -13.74 -6.18 17.41
C VAL A 167 -13.27 -7.19 18.45
N ASN A 168 -12.30 -8.04 18.11
CA ASN A 168 -11.74 -9.01 19.05
C ASN A 168 -11.05 -8.30 20.22
N LYS A 169 -10.11 -7.39 19.93
CA LYS A 169 -9.37 -6.68 20.98
C LYS A 169 -10.29 -5.84 21.88
N PHE A 170 -11.30 -5.21 21.29
CA PHE A 170 -12.32 -4.47 22.04
C PHE A 170 -13.11 -5.39 22.97
N SER A 171 -13.58 -6.55 22.48
CA SER A 171 -14.36 -7.50 23.26
C SER A 171 -13.56 -8.05 24.45
N ASP A 172 -12.28 -8.38 24.24
CA ASP A 172 -11.38 -8.86 25.28
C ASP A 172 -11.15 -7.77 26.35
N THR A 173 -10.83 -6.55 25.92
CA THR A 173 -10.58 -5.42 26.83
C THR A 173 -11.83 -5.08 27.65
N LEU A 174 -13.01 -5.13 27.02
CA LEU A 174 -14.28 -4.87 27.68
C LEU A 174 -14.59 -5.93 28.74
N ALA A 175 -14.32 -7.21 28.45
CA ALA A 175 -14.50 -8.30 29.40
C ALA A 175 -13.53 -8.22 30.60
N GLU A 176 -12.29 -7.78 30.38
CA GLU A 176 -11.26 -7.63 31.43
C GLU A 176 -11.46 -6.40 32.31
N ALA A 177 -12.04 -5.32 31.78
CA ALA A 177 -12.14 -4.04 32.49
C ALA A 177 -13.01 -4.09 33.76
N ASN A 178 -13.97 -5.03 33.85
CA ASN A 178 -14.91 -5.19 34.98
C ASN A 178 -15.56 -3.86 35.42
N VAL A 179 -15.85 -2.98 34.45
CA VAL A 179 -16.48 -1.67 34.66
C VAL A 179 -17.98 -1.74 34.39
N SER A 180 -18.75 -0.93 35.11
CA SER A 180 -20.18 -0.74 34.87
C SER A 180 -20.40 -0.06 33.51
N VAL A 181 -21.47 -0.43 32.80
CA VAL A 181 -21.86 0.23 31.54
C VAL A 181 -22.16 1.71 31.74
N LEU A 182 -22.57 2.13 32.93
CA LEU A 182 -22.79 3.54 33.25
C LEU A 182 -21.48 4.33 33.26
N ASP A 183 -20.39 3.73 33.73
CA ASP A 183 -19.07 4.36 33.74
C ASP A 183 -18.45 4.39 32.35
N LEU A 184 -18.76 3.40 31.50
CA LEU A 184 -18.41 3.44 30.08
C LEU A 184 -19.11 4.59 29.35
N ALA A 185 -20.40 4.81 29.62
CA ALA A 185 -21.17 5.89 28.99
C ALA A 185 -20.76 7.29 29.47
N ARG A 186 -20.23 7.42 30.70
CA ARG A 186 -19.70 8.68 31.23
C ARG A 186 -18.39 9.13 30.58
N ASN A 187 -17.63 8.19 30.04
CA ASN A 187 -16.32 8.43 29.43
C ASN A 187 -16.38 8.43 27.88
N TYR A 188 -17.59 8.50 27.32
CA TYR A 188 -17.85 8.52 25.88
C TYR A 188 -17.95 9.94 25.34
#